data_AF-A0A1A8P2P9-F1
#
_entry.id   AF-A0A1A8P2P9-F1
#
_cell.length_a   1.000
_cell.length_b   1.000
_cell.length_c   1.000
_cell.angle_alpha   90.00
_cell.angle_beta   90.00
_cell.angle_gamma   90.00
#
_symmetry.space_group_name_H-M   'P 1'
#
loop_
_entity.id
_entity.type
_entity.pdbx_description
1 polymer ?
#
loop_
_entity_poly.entity_id
_entity_poly.type
_entity_poly.pdbx_seq_one_letter_code
_entity_poly.pdbx_strand_id
1 'polypeptide(L)'
;DVWKGVLHHVTGEHEWGFGRCFHAPLAENPDKELIPHGSAAHVALSRIVLNQRWLKDIEKLLTFRTTAELESFQNHILMYAGKRFAFSFGVYEARTLLAALDYNHHNHRPVHVNIKGQVSHKRVYNKKSQRYSVHTVKETKDYGYIPELQTRILEKRLSSAGGLPKRRSIQADDPRALGPLSGISPPPTAELVQTQQRRGQDLCDT
;
A
#
# COMPACT_ATOMS: atom_id res chain seq x y z
N ASP A 1 -9.08 26.87 14.18
CA ASP A 1 -8.95 25.55 14.84
C ASP A 1 -10.07 24.65 14.33
N VAL A 2 -9.78 23.85 13.29
CA VAL A 2 -10.80 23.12 12.48
C VAL A 2 -11.73 22.28 13.35
N TRP A 3 -11.18 21.69 14.42
CA TRP A 3 -11.92 20.83 15.34
C TRP A 3 -13.00 21.57 16.12
N LYS A 4 -12.77 22.84 16.50
CA LYS A 4 -13.78 23.65 17.19
C LYS A 4 -14.99 23.94 16.29
N GLY A 5 -14.76 24.03 14.97
CA GLY A 5 -15.82 24.17 13.97
C GLY A 5 -16.78 22.97 13.92
N VAL A 6 -16.36 21.78 14.38
CA VAL A 6 -17.23 20.60 14.44
C VAL A 6 -18.41 20.82 15.39
N LEU A 7 -18.24 21.57 16.47
CA LEU A 7 -19.33 21.87 17.41
C LEU A 7 -20.45 22.67 16.75
N HIS A 8 -20.10 23.59 15.86
CA HIS A 8 -21.06 24.35 15.05
C HIS A 8 -21.66 23.48 13.94
N HIS A 9 -20.83 22.68 13.25
CA HIS A 9 -21.31 21.82 12.16
C HIS A 9 -22.38 20.81 12.60
N VAL A 10 -22.19 20.16 13.74
CA VAL A 10 -23.12 19.12 14.22
C VAL A 10 -24.45 19.68 14.74
N THR A 11 -24.50 20.97 15.06
CA THR A 11 -25.73 21.68 15.44
C THR A 11 -26.42 22.34 14.25
N GLY A 12 -25.86 22.20 13.03
CA GLY A 12 -26.39 22.83 11.81
C GLY A 12 -25.94 24.28 11.61
N GLU A 13 -25.06 24.81 12.46
CA GLU A 13 -24.45 26.12 12.29
C GLU A 13 -23.25 26.00 11.33
N HIS A 14 -23.47 26.36 10.06
CA HIS A 14 -22.46 26.21 9.01
C HIS A 14 -21.51 27.42 8.87
N GLU A 15 -21.87 28.56 9.47
CA GLU A 15 -21.08 29.79 9.52
C GLU A 15 -21.09 30.35 10.97
N TRP A 16 -19.92 30.74 11.47
CA TRP A 16 -19.75 31.29 12.82
C TRP A 16 -18.64 32.35 12.81
N GLY A 17 -18.49 33.10 13.91
CA GLY A 17 -17.64 34.31 13.96
C GLY A 17 -16.17 34.15 13.54
N PHE A 18 -15.62 32.93 13.55
CA PHE A 18 -14.22 32.67 13.19
C PHE A 18 -14.06 31.62 12.08
N GLY A 19 -15.12 31.24 11.36
CA GLY A 19 -15.01 30.24 10.31
C GLY A 19 -16.32 29.78 9.70
N ARG A 20 -16.19 28.86 8.74
CA ARG A 20 -17.30 28.18 8.06
C ARG A 20 -16.92 26.74 7.76
N CYS A 21 -17.90 25.91 7.45
CA CYS A 21 -17.67 24.53 7.05
C CYS A 21 -16.87 24.41 5.73
N PHE A 22 -16.01 23.40 5.63
CA PHE A 22 -15.20 23.11 4.43
C PHE A 22 -15.91 22.18 3.44
N HIS A 23 -17.12 22.53 3.03
CA HIS A 23 -17.84 21.83 1.97
C HIS A 23 -18.71 22.83 1.19
N ALA A 24 -19.04 22.49 -0.05
CA ALA A 24 -20.03 23.21 -0.83
C ALA A 24 -21.43 23.06 -0.18
N PRO A 25 -22.40 23.94 -0.50
CA PRO A 25 -23.79 23.75 -0.09
C PRO A 25 -24.27 22.35 -0.46
N LEU A 26 -24.72 21.61 0.55
CA LEU A 26 -25.32 20.30 0.37
C LEU A 26 -26.83 20.49 0.24
N ALA A 27 -27.50 19.64 -0.53
CA ALA A 27 -28.96 19.59 -0.51
C ALA A 27 -29.43 19.37 0.92
N GLU A 28 -30.42 20.15 1.35
CA GLU A 28 -31.05 19.96 2.66
C GLU A 28 -31.55 18.53 2.75
N ASN A 29 -31.05 17.80 3.74
CA ASN A 29 -31.49 16.46 4.03
C ASN A 29 -32.36 16.53 5.30
N PRO A 30 -33.71 16.45 5.17
CA PRO A 30 -34.63 16.51 6.31
C PRO A 30 -34.39 15.39 7.32
N ASP A 31 -33.81 14.27 6.89
CA ASP A 31 -33.56 13.10 7.71
C ASP A 31 -32.23 13.17 8.47
N LYS A 32 -31.44 14.24 8.26
CA LYS A 32 -30.16 14.40 8.97
C LYS A 32 -30.43 14.84 10.41
N GLU A 33 -30.36 13.90 11.34
CA GLU A 33 -30.40 14.18 12.77
C GLU A 33 -29.23 15.08 13.18
N LEU A 34 -29.55 16.28 13.65
CA LEU A 34 -28.60 17.23 14.23
C LEU A 34 -28.52 17.02 15.74
N ILE A 35 -27.35 17.30 16.32
CA ILE A 35 -27.18 17.28 17.77
C ILE A 35 -27.78 18.59 18.30
N PRO A 36 -28.80 18.56 19.19
CA PRO A 36 -29.33 19.78 19.76
C PRO A 36 -28.27 20.48 20.60
N HIS A 37 -28.13 21.80 20.40
CA HIS A 37 -27.18 22.60 21.16
C HIS A 37 -27.48 22.49 22.67
N GLY A 38 -26.45 22.23 23.47
CA GLY A 38 -26.59 22.05 24.93
C GLY A 38 -27.13 20.68 25.38
N SER A 39 -27.47 19.77 24.46
CA SER A 39 -27.79 18.38 24.81
C SER A 39 -26.61 17.67 25.51
N ALA A 40 -26.89 16.57 26.20
CA ALA A 40 -25.85 15.76 26.83
C ALA A 40 -24.76 15.30 25.83
N ALA A 41 -25.17 14.97 24.60
CA ALA A 41 -24.26 14.63 23.50
C ALA A 41 -23.40 15.83 23.08
N HIS A 42 -23.99 17.02 22.93
CA HIS A 42 -23.25 18.24 22.61
C HIS A 42 -22.22 18.61 23.69
N VAL A 43 -22.60 18.50 24.96
CA VAL A 43 -21.72 18.78 26.10
C VAL A 43 -20.57 17.78 26.17
N ALA A 44 -20.87 16.49 25.96
CA ALA A 44 -19.84 15.45 25.92
C ALA A 44 -18.83 15.68 24.79
N LEU A 45 -19.31 16.00 23.58
CA LEU A 45 -18.47 16.35 22.45
C LEU A 45 -17.64 17.62 22.72
N SER A 46 -18.24 18.65 23.32
CA SER A 46 -17.56 19.90 23.67
C SER A 46 -16.38 19.65 24.62
N ARG A 47 -16.55 18.77 25.62
CA ARG A 47 -15.47 18.40 26.54
C ARG A 47 -14.28 17.73 25.85
N ILE A 48 -14.54 16.97 24.78
CA ILE A 48 -13.50 16.30 24.00
C ILE A 48 -12.79 17.32 23.09
N VAL A 49 -13.58 18.02 22.28
CA VAL A 49 -13.06 18.92 21.23
C VAL A 49 -12.34 20.15 21.79
N LEU A 50 -12.76 20.64 22.95
CA LEU A 50 -12.13 21.78 23.62
C LEU A 50 -10.97 21.38 24.54
N ASN A 51 -10.67 20.08 24.67
CA ASN A 51 -9.56 19.62 25.49
C ASN A 51 -8.22 20.00 24.82
N GLN A 52 -7.45 20.88 25.47
CA GLN A 52 -6.17 21.35 24.91
C GLN A 52 -5.13 20.25 24.70
N ARG A 53 -5.13 19.20 25.54
CA ARG A 53 -4.21 18.07 25.36
C ARG A 53 -4.58 17.27 24.12
N TRP A 54 -5.88 17.01 23.94
CA TRP A 54 -6.39 16.32 22.76
C TRP A 54 -6.12 17.12 21.48
N LEU A 55 -6.32 18.44 21.47
CA LEU A 55 -6.03 19.29 20.30
C LEU A 55 -4.55 19.21 19.87
N LYS A 56 -3.62 19.10 20.82
CA LYS A 56 -2.18 18.90 20.52
C LYS A 56 -1.86 17.50 20.01
N ASP A 57 -2.62 16.50 20.43
CA ASP A 57 -2.38 15.10 20.09
C ASP A 57 -3.07 14.69 18.79
N ILE A 58 -4.22 15.28 18.44
CA ILE A 58 -4.96 14.91 17.23
C ILE A 58 -4.22 15.28 15.95
N GLU A 59 -3.42 16.36 15.95
CA GLU A 59 -2.56 16.69 14.82
C GLU A 59 -1.55 15.56 14.51
N LYS A 60 -1.08 14.87 15.54
CA LYS A 60 -0.19 13.69 15.38
C LYS A 60 -0.97 12.49 14.83
N LEU A 61 -2.23 12.32 15.23
CA LEU A 61 -3.11 11.26 14.73
C LEU A 61 -3.54 11.48 13.29
N LEU A 62 -3.66 12.72 12.82
CA LEU A 62 -3.90 13.04 11.40
C LEU A 62 -2.74 12.61 10.49
N THR A 63 -1.54 12.45 11.05
CA THR A 63 -0.38 11.90 10.33
C THR A 63 -0.46 10.37 10.24
N PHE A 64 -1.36 9.72 10.99
CA PHE A 64 -1.57 8.27 10.98
C PHE A 64 -2.37 7.85 9.74
N ARG A 65 -1.73 7.91 8.57
CA ARG A 65 -2.27 7.29 7.36
C ARG A 65 -2.11 5.78 7.49
N THR A 66 -3.18 5.04 7.25
CA THR A 66 -3.10 3.58 7.17
C THR A 66 -2.21 3.20 5.99
N THR A 67 -1.10 2.52 6.26
CA THR A 67 -0.17 2.02 5.22
C THR A 67 -0.65 0.70 4.61
N ALA A 68 -1.82 0.20 4.99
CA ALA A 68 -2.32 -1.11 4.61
C ALA A 68 -2.38 -1.32 3.07
N GLU A 69 -2.82 -0.31 2.32
CA GLU A 69 -2.86 -0.39 0.86
C GLU A 69 -1.46 -0.38 0.24
N LEU A 70 -0.57 0.48 0.76
CA LEU A 70 0.82 0.55 0.34
C LEU A 70 1.56 -0.77 0.62
N GLU A 71 1.34 -1.35 1.80
CA GLU A 71 1.87 -2.66 2.19
C GLU A 71 1.31 -3.78 1.32
N SER A 72 0.02 -3.72 0.99
CA SER A 72 -0.61 -4.67 0.08
C SER A 72 0.02 -4.59 -1.32
N PHE A 73 0.23 -3.39 -1.85
CA PHE A 73 0.90 -3.19 -3.14
C PHE A 73 2.36 -3.65 -3.10
N GLN A 74 3.09 -3.32 -2.05
CA GLN A 74 4.48 -3.76 -1.88
C GLN A 74 4.60 -5.28 -1.82
N ASN A 75 3.68 -5.95 -1.11
CA ASN A 75 3.60 -7.42 -1.11
C ASN A 75 3.29 -7.98 -2.50
N HIS A 76 2.46 -7.28 -3.27
CA HIS A 76 2.13 -7.66 -4.65
C HIS A 76 3.34 -7.54 -5.57
N ILE A 77 4.16 -6.48 -5.45
CA ILE A 77 5.45 -6.38 -6.14
C ILE A 77 6.34 -7.57 -5.81
N LEU A 78 6.39 -8.00 -4.55
CA LEU A 78 7.24 -9.14 -4.13
C LEU A 78 6.81 -10.48 -4.76
N MET A 79 5.54 -10.63 -5.17
CA MET A 79 5.09 -11.80 -5.93
C MET A 79 5.70 -11.84 -7.34
N TYR A 80 5.87 -10.68 -7.96
CA TYR A 80 6.46 -10.56 -9.29
C TYR A 80 7.99 -10.49 -9.23
N ALA A 81 8.54 -9.67 -8.34
CA ALA A 81 9.96 -9.37 -8.18
C ALA A 81 10.43 -9.75 -6.76
N GLY A 82 10.46 -11.05 -6.47
CA GLY A 82 10.86 -11.56 -5.17
C GLY A 82 12.31 -11.24 -4.83
N LYS A 83 12.57 -10.79 -3.59
CA LYS A 83 13.91 -10.41 -3.08
C LYS A 83 14.97 -11.50 -3.15
N ARG A 84 14.56 -12.76 -3.29
CA ARG A 84 15.46 -13.93 -3.35
C ARG A 84 16.13 -14.10 -4.71
N PHE A 85 15.69 -13.37 -5.72
CA PHE A 85 16.20 -13.48 -7.08
C PHE A 85 16.93 -12.19 -7.48
N ALA A 86 18.06 -12.35 -8.15
CA ALA A 86 18.74 -11.22 -8.77
C ALA A 86 18.10 -10.94 -10.14
N PHE A 87 17.65 -9.71 -10.35
CA PHE A 87 17.11 -9.25 -11.63
C PHE A 87 18.04 -8.17 -12.19
N SER A 88 18.22 -8.15 -13.52
CA SER A 88 18.77 -6.98 -14.17
C SER A 88 17.77 -5.81 -14.05
N PHE A 89 18.27 -4.58 -14.15
CA PHE A 89 17.44 -3.37 -14.03
C PHE A 89 16.18 -3.42 -14.91
N GLY A 90 16.32 -3.68 -16.21
CA GLY A 90 15.17 -3.73 -17.12
C GLY A 90 14.18 -4.87 -16.84
N VAL A 91 14.66 -6.01 -16.31
CA VAL A 91 13.78 -7.11 -15.90
C VAL A 91 13.02 -6.74 -14.63
N TYR A 92 13.69 -6.14 -13.65
CA TYR A 92 13.07 -5.69 -12.41
C TYR A 92 12.01 -4.61 -12.66
N GLU A 93 12.35 -3.63 -13.52
CA GLU A 93 11.43 -2.58 -13.96
C GLU A 93 10.18 -3.17 -14.61
N ALA A 94 10.35 -4.04 -15.62
CA ALA A 94 9.22 -4.67 -16.30
C ALA A 94 8.32 -5.47 -15.34
N ARG A 95 8.92 -6.23 -14.40
CA ARG A 95 8.16 -7.02 -13.42
C ARG A 95 7.40 -6.14 -12.43
N THR A 96 7.98 -5.01 -12.02
CA THR A 96 7.33 -4.05 -11.13
C THR A 96 6.15 -3.37 -11.83
N LEU A 97 6.30 -3.02 -13.11
CA LEU A 97 5.21 -2.48 -13.93
C LEU A 97 4.07 -3.50 -14.11
N LEU A 98 4.40 -4.77 -14.38
CA LEU A 98 3.40 -5.84 -14.47
C LEU A 98 2.65 -6.03 -13.13
N ALA A 99 3.36 -5.96 -12.01
CA ALA A 99 2.73 -6.00 -10.69
C ALA A 99 1.77 -4.82 -10.48
N ALA A 100 2.15 -3.61 -10.91
CA ALA A 100 1.28 -2.43 -10.85
C ALA A 100 0.02 -2.59 -11.69
N LEU A 101 0.13 -3.10 -12.92
CA LEU A 101 -1.02 -3.37 -13.78
C LEU A 101 -1.97 -4.40 -13.15
N ASP A 102 -1.45 -5.54 -12.68
CA ASP A 102 -2.25 -6.58 -12.00
C ASP A 102 -2.88 -6.06 -10.71
N TYR A 103 -2.16 -5.29 -9.90
CA TYR A 103 -2.70 -4.71 -8.67
C TYR A 103 -3.85 -3.75 -8.99
N ASN A 104 -3.65 -2.81 -9.92
CA ASN A 104 -4.64 -1.80 -10.28
C ASN A 104 -5.91 -2.44 -10.87
N HIS A 105 -5.75 -3.46 -11.72
CA HIS A 105 -6.89 -4.21 -12.26
C HIS A 105 -7.73 -4.87 -11.16
N HIS A 106 -7.09 -5.30 -10.07
CA HIS A 106 -7.73 -6.10 -9.03
C HIS A 106 -8.04 -5.37 -7.71
N ASN A 107 -7.62 -4.12 -7.55
CA ASN A 107 -7.70 -3.39 -6.27
C ASN A 107 -9.17 -3.21 -5.83
N HIS A 108 -10.03 -2.83 -6.79
CA HIS A 108 -11.43 -2.50 -6.57
C HIS A 108 -12.39 -3.63 -6.90
N ARG A 109 -11.91 -4.89 -6.87
CA ARG A 109 -12.79 -6.04 -7.07
C ARG A 109 -13.98 -6.01 -6.10
N PRO A 110 -15.20 -6.25 -6.63
CA PRO A 110 -16.37 -6.29 -5.80
C PRO A 110 -16.34 -7.46 -4.83
N VAL A 111 -17.24 -7.39 -3.87
CA VAL A 111 -17.43 -8.44 -2.86
C VAL A 111 -18.07 -9.66 -3.51
N HIS A 112 -17.58 -10.84 -3.16
CA HIS A 112 -18.19 -12.09 -3.61
C HIS A 112 -19.53 -12.32 -2.93
N VAL A 113 -20.58 -12.42 -3.74
CA VAL A 113 -21.94 -12.74 -3.33
C VAL A 113 -22.26 -14.19 -3.71
N ASN A 114 -22.82 -14.95 -2.77
CA ASN A 114 -23.20 -16.33 -3.01
C ASN A 114 -24.50 -16.43 -3.85
N ILE A 115 -24.88 -17.64 -4.26
CA ILE A 115 -26.09 -17.90 -5.05
C ILE A 115 -27.37 -17.38 -4.36
N LYS A 116 -27.35 -17.26 -3.02
CA LYS A 116 -28.47 -16.77 -2.21
C LYS A 116 -28.49 -15.24 -2.07
N GLY A 117 -27.62 -14.51 -2.79
CA GLY A 117 -27.54 -13.05 -2.70
C GLY A 117 -26.85 -12.52 -1.43
N GLN A 118 -26.16 -13.37 -0.67
CA GLN A 118 -25.50 -12.98 0.59
C GLN A 118 -23.99 -12.79 0.41
N VAL A 119 -23.44 -11.80 1.11
CA VAL A 119 -22.00 -11.51 1.15
C VAL A 119 -21.23 -12.67 1.80
N SER A 120 -20.17 -13.10 1.13
CA SER A 120 -19.30 -14.16 1.65
C SER A 120 -18.25 -13.59 2.62
N HIS A 121 -18.07 -14.28 3.75
CA HIS A 121 -17.10 -13.91 4.78
C HIS A 121 -16.11 -15.02 5.06
N LYS A 122 -14.88 -14.64 5.42
CA LYS A 122 -13.82 -15.54 5.86
C LYS A 122 -13.35 -15.14 7.26
N ARG A 123 -13.19 -16.14 8.12
CA ARG A 123 -12.57 -15.98 9.44
C ARG A 123 -11.05 -16.04 9.31
N VAL A 124 -10.35 -15.09 9.91
CA VAL A 124 -8.89 -15.04 9.97
C VAL A 124 -8.47 -15.06 11.44
N TYR A 125 -7.62 -16.00 11.80
CA TYR A 125 -7.10 -16.10 13.16
C TYR A 125 -5.80 -15.31 13.28
N ASN A 126 -5.77 -14.33 14.18
CA ASN A 126 -4.55 -13.59 14.52
C ASN A 126 -3.83 -14.31 15.66
N LYS A 127 -2.66 -14.90 15.36
CA LYS A 127 -1.85 -15.64 16.35
C LYS A 127 -1.35 -14.76 17.50
N LYS A 128 -1.04 -13.49 17.25
CA LYS A 128 -0.47 -12.58 18.26
C LYS A 128 -1.52 -12.15 19.28
N SER A 129 -2.72 -11.81 18.82
CA SER A 129 -3.82 -11.41 19.71
C SER A 129 -4.72 -12.57 20.14
N GLN A 130 -4.49 -13.79 19.63
CA GLN A 130 -5.32 -14.97 19.81
C GLN A 130 -6.82 -14.76 19.53
N ARG A 131 -7.14 -13.88 18.57
CA ARG A 131 -8.52 -13.50 18.25
C ARG A 131 -8.83 -13.78 16.78
N TYR A 132 -10.09 -14.10 16.52
CA TYR A 132 -10.63 -14.17 15.16
C TYR A 132 -11.09 -12.79 14.71
N SER A 133 -10.73 -12.41 13.49
CA SER A 133 -11.34 -11.33 12.74
C SER A 133 -12.16 -11.90 11.58
N VAL A 134 -13.16 -11.14 11.13
CA VAL A 134 -13.94 -11.47 9.94
C VAL A 134 -13.52 -10.55 8.82
N HIS A 135 -13.26 -11.13 7.64
CA HIS A 135 -12.95 -10.39 6.42
C HIS A 135 -13.97 -10.73 5.35
N THR A 136 -14.34 -9.72 4.55
CA THR A 136 -15.18 -9.90 3.38
C THR A 136 -14.38 -10.54 2.25
N VAL A 137 -14.94 -11.55 1.60
CA VAL A 137 -14.31 -12.23 0.46
C VAL A 137 -14.59 -11.40 -0.80
N LYS A 138 -13.55 -11.04 -1.55
CA LYS A 138 -13.70 -10.41 -2.88
C LYS A 138 -13.87 -11.49 -3.96
N GLU A 139 -14.45 -11.11 -5.09
CA GLU A 139 -14.56 -11.98 -6.26
C GLU A 139 -13.19 -12.52 -6.71
N THR A 140 -13.21 -13.62 -7.48
CA THR A 140 -11.99 -14.21 -8.03
C THR A 140 -11.28 -13.24 -8.95
N LYS A 141 -9.95 -13.37 -9.06
CA LYS A 141 -9.16 -12.57 -10.00
C LYS A 141 -9.53 -12.95 -11.43
N ASP A 142 -9.61 -11.97 -12.31
CA ASP A 142 -9.75 -12.17 -13.75
C ASP A 142 -8.46 -11.73 -14.45
N TYR A 143 -8.14 -12.40 -15.55
CA TYR A 143 -6.92 -12.12 -16.30
C TYR A 143 -7.23 -11.82 -17.77
N GLY A 144 -8.43 -11.27 -18.03
CA GLY A 144 -8.90 -10.95 -19.37
C GLY A 144 -8.05 -9.90 -20.09
N TYR A 145 -7.30 -9.08 -19.34
CA TYR A 145 -6.38 -8.08 -19.86
C TYR A 145 -5.03 -8.66 -20.35
N ILE A 146 -4.70 -9.92 -20.02
CA ILE A 146 -3.43 -10.54 -20.42
C ILE A 146 -3.34 -10.75 -21.95
N PRO A 147 -4.35 -11.33 -22.63
CA PRO A 147 -4.33 -11.45 -24.08
C PRO A 147 -4.15 -10.10 -24.81
N GLU A 148 -4.77 -9.04 -24.31
CA GLU A 148 -4.61 -7.70 -24.87
C GLU A 148 -3.18 -7.18 -24.71
N LEU A 149 -2.59 -7.33 -23.50
CA LEU A 149 -1.18 -7.00 -23.26
C LEU A 149 -0.25 -7.75 -24.21
N GLN A 150 -0.47 -9.06 -24.39
CA GLN A 150 0.31 -9.89 -25.30
C GLN A 150 0.18 -9.41 -26.75
N THR A 151 -1.04 -9.10 -27.19
CA THR A 151 -1.32 -8.57 -28.53
C THR A 151 -0.56 -7.27 -28.78
N ARG A 152 -0.65 -6.30 -27.86
CA ARG A 152 0.07 -5.03 -27.95
C ARG A 152 1.59 -5.21 -27.98
N ILE A 153 2.13 -6.16 -27.23
CA ILE A 153 3.56 -6.51 -27.26
C ILE A 153 3.96 -7.01 -28.65
N LEU A 154 3.16 -7.90 -29.25
CA LEU A 154 3.41 -8.45 -30.58
C LEU A 154 3.31 -7.37 -31.66
N GLU A 155 2.27 -6.54 -31.64
CA GLU A 155 2.11 -5.42 -32.58
C GLU A 155 3.28 -4.43 -32.50
N LYS A 156 3.68 -4.05 -31.28
CA LYS A 156 4.85 -3.20 -31.07
C LYS A 156 6.13 -3.84 -31.58
N ARG A 157 6.24 -5.16 -31.49
CA ARG A 157 7.38 -5.92 -31.99
C ARG A 157 7.40 -5.97 -33.52
N LEU A 158 6.26 -6.21 -34.16
CA LEU A 158 6.11 -6.26 -35.62
C LEU A 158 6.36 -4.90 -36.28
N SER A 159 5.92 -3.82 -35.63
CA SER A 159 6.14 -2.44 -36.11
C SER A 159 7.54 -1.90 -35.85
N SER A 160 8.34 -2.57 -35.01
CA SER A 160 9.71 -2.15 -34.73
C SER A 160 10.67 -2.60 -35.83
N ALA A 161 11.32 -1.66 -36.53
CA ALA A 161 12.27 -1.94 -37.62
C ALA A 161 13.58 -2.65 -37.19
N GLY A 162 13.73 -3.02 -35.91
CA GLY A 162 14.94 -3.61 -35.34
C GLY A 162 14.80 -5.11 -34.99
N GLY A 163 15.91 -5.84 -35.10
CA GLY A 163 16.02 -7.23 -34.59
C GLY A 163 15.76 -7.35 -33.08
N LEU A 164 15.74 -8.57 -32.55
CA LEU A 164 15.62 -8.77 -31.10
C LEU A 164 16.79 -8.05 -30.44
N PRO A 165 16.58 -7.35 -29.30
CA PRO A 165 17.68 -6.71 -28.59
C PRO A 165 18.75 -7.76 -28.30
N LYS A 166 19.89 -7.64 -28.97
CA LYS A 166 21.04 -8.51 -28.72
C LYS A 166 21.63 -8.09 -27.37
N ARG A 167 22.10 -9.08 -26.60
CA ARG A 167 22.89 -8.80 -25.40
C ARG A 167 24.12 -8.01 -25.83
N ARG A 168 24.12 -6.70 -25.59
CA ARG A 168 25.29 -5.84 -25.82
C ARG A 168 26.36 -6.26 -24.82
N SER A 169 27.61 -6.38 -25.27
CA SER A 169 28.74 -6.43 -24.34
C SER A 169 28.70 -5.15 -23.49
N ILE A 170 28.93 -5.31 -22.19
CA ILE A 170 29.07 -4.17 -21.27
C ILE A 170 30.28 -3.38 -21.76
N GLN A 171 30.10 -2.08 -22.07
CA GLN A 171 31.22 -1.23 -22.47
C GLN A 171 32.13 -0.97 -21.27
N ALA A 172 33.42 -0.68 -21.52
CA ALA A 172 34.41 -0.51 -20.46
C ALA A 172 34.10 0.65 -19.49
N ASP A 173 33.31 1.63 -19.95
CA ASP A 173 32.84 2.81 -19.22
C ASP A 173 31.45 2.64 -18.59
N ASP A 174 30.78 1.49 -18.78
CA ASP A 174 29.49 1.22 -18.17
C ASP A 174 29.67 1.11 -16.64
N PRO A 175 28.91 1.85 -15.81
CA PRO A 175 29.06 1.82 -14.36
C PRO A 175 28.83 0.42 -13.76
N ARG A 176 28.16 -0.50 -14.46
CA ARG A 176 28.03 -1.90 -14.05
C ARG A 176 29.35 -2.68 -14.13
N ALA A 177 30.33 -2.21 -14.92
CA ALA A 177 31.67 -2.76 -14.99
C ALA A 177 32.56 -2.38 -13.79
N LEU A 178 32.19 -1.33 -13.05
CA LEU A 178 32.95 -0.85 -11.88
C LEU A 178 32.94 -1.84 -10.69
N GLY A 179 32.09 -2.87 -10.74
CA GLY A 179 31.98 -3.85 -9.67
C GLY A 179 31.49 -3.24 -8.35
N PRO A 180 31.76 -3.89 -7.21
CA PRO A 180 31.39 -3.36 -5.89
C PRO A 180 32.12 -2.05 -5.58
N LEU A 181 31.37 -0.98 -5.32
CA LEU A 181 31.89 0.34 -4.92
C LEU A 181 32.29 0.38 -3.43
N SER A 182 32.79 -0.73 -2.87
CA SER A 182 33.03 -0.86 -1.42
C SER A 182 34.22 -0.04 -0.92
N GLY A 183 35.03 0.54 -1.80
CA GLY A 183 36.27 1.28 -1.44
C GLY A 183 37.37 0.41 -0.80
N ILE A 184 37.07 -0.87 -0.56
CA ILE A 184 37.94 -1.85 0.08
C ILE A 184 38.01 -3.06 -0.86
N SER A 185 39.22 -3.54 -1.14
CA SER A 185 39.42 -4.75 -1.94
C SER A 185 38.78 -5.95 -1.24
N PRO A 186 38.01 -6.77 -1.95
CA PRO A 186 37.46 -7.98 -1.35
C PRO A 186 38.61 -8.91 -0.91
N PRO A 187 38.52 -9.53 0.29
CA PRO A 187 39.48 -10.55 0.69
C PRO A 187 39.36 -11.78 -0.22
N PRO A 188 40.42 -12.63 -0.29
CA PRO A 188 40.41 -13.82 -1.12
C PRO A 188 39.22 -14.74 -0.84
N THR A 189 38.65 -15.32 -1.89
CA THR A 189 37.51 -16.25 -1.79
C THR A 189 37.77 -17.40 -0.80
N ALA A 190 39.01 -17.88 -0.74
CA ALA A 190 39.40 -18.94 0.19
C ALA A 190 39.24 -18.54 1.66
N GLU A 191 39.59 -17.32 2.04
CA GLU A 191 39.41 -16.81 3.41
C GLU A 191 37.92 -16.64 3.75
N LEU A 192 37.13 -16.16 2.79
CA LEU A 192 35.68 -16.03 2.96
C LEU A 192 35.01 -17.38 3.22
N VAL A 193 35.39 -18.43 2.46
CA VAL A 193 34.87 -19.79 2.64
C VAL A 193 35.24 -20.35 4.01
N GLN A 194 36.50 -20.22 4.45
CA GLN A 194 36.93 -20.68 5.77
C GLN A 194 36.17 -19.96 6.90
N THR A 195 35.97 -18.65 6.78
CA THR A 195 35.21 -17.86 7.76
C THR A 195 33.75 -18.31 7.86
N GLN A 196 33.14 -18.66 6.72
CA GLN A 196 31.77 -19.13 6.66
C GLN A 196 31.59 -20.54 7.24
N GLN A 197 32.58 -21.43 7.03
CA GLN A 197 32.62 -22.76 7.64
C GLN A 197 32.73 -22.71 9.17
N ARG A 198 33.59 -21.83 9.71
CA ARG A 198 33.72 -21.63 11.17
C ARG A 198 32.41 -21.20 11.83
N ARG A 199 31.71 -20.22 11.24
CA ARG A 199 30.40 -19.77 11.74
C ARG A 199 29.33 -20.86 11.75
N GLY A 200 29.42 -21.83 10.83
CA GLY A 200 28.50 -22.97 10.79
C GLY A 200 28.80 -24.02 11.87
N GLN A 201 30.06 -24.16 12.27
CA GLN A 201 30.48 -25.09 13.33
C GLN A 201 30.14 -24.55 14.73
N ASP A 202 30.31 -23.24 14.96
CA ASP A 202 29.94 -22.59 16.23
C ASP A 202 28.43 -22.69 16.56
N LEU A 203 27.59 -22.99 15.56
CA LEU A 203 26.14 -23.20 15.71
C LEU A 203 25.74 -24.66 15.99
N CYS A 204 26.66 -25.61 15.84
CA CYS A 204 26.43 -27.03 16.14
C CYS A 204 26.90 -27.44 17.54
N ASP A 205 27.71 -26.59 18.19
CA ASP A 205 28.27 -26.83 19.54
C ASP A 205 27.47 -26.17 20.68
N THR A 206 26.22 -25.76 20.43
CA THR A 206 25.23 -25.29 21.44
C THR A 206 23.91 -26.02 21.28
#